data_AF-A0A7X7HD50-F1
#
_entry.id   AF-A0A7X7HD50-F1
#
_cell.length_a   1.000
_cell.length_b   1.000
_cell.length_c   1.000
_cell.angle_alpha   90.00
_cell.angle_beta   90.00
_cell.angle_gamma   90.00
#
_symmetry.space_group_name_H-M   'P 1'
#
loop_
_entity.id
_entity.type
_entity.pdbx_description
1 polymer ?
#
loop_
_entity_poly.entity_id
_entity_poly.type
_entity_poly.pdbx_seq_one_letter_code
_entity_poly.pdbx_strand_id
1 'polypeptide(L)'
;MQAGPDVVANAGTEAAPEGEGDGPRRVAIIAGGLGHERDISIRSGRRSAQVLRDQGFEVTVWDLDQNLTQKLLEWQPDVVWPLVHGSHGEDGSLQDFVSLLGFPCVGADGSGARLASHKATAKALVANAGLATPSWITLSQALFRQVGAPHILGAVLDGIGLPLVVKPADGGSALGVTVVRDAADLPAAMVSCFAYSQEALVEHFVAGTEVSASVVALDGPGSARALQLVEVDSDGGYDFDARYNPGRAEFFVPARLDAETAARVSRTAEHVHTLFGLGEFSRTDFIVDPDGTPWVLDINVAPGMTETSLFPQAAAQAGPEIYAAIVRAAAGAAEDAGSEAEDDAAFAAGVAGVAGATGWPLAARGPVVGVAASVDDDARKRPLGILGGGGSAPLNVDALVSEMLAEEPHVIVDPEVVRGADMPDTELEACSNCGAHKTHKLLWGLPGADAQALAEREPVIFAGCLVPGAPPWPDRQCVQCGRRWRSGEPEVAGGSGGADASGRAGEGTDGE
;
A
#
# COMPACT_ATOMS: atom_id res chain seq x y z
N MET A 1 68.00 53.24 -27.57
CA MET A 1 66.67 52.79 -27.14
C MET A 1 66.44 51.46 -27.86
N GLN A 2 66.93 50.30 -27.39
CA GLN A 2 66.43 49.44 -26.27
C GLN A 2 64.90 49.33 -26.30
N ALA A 3 64.24 48.17 -26.31
CA ALA A 3 64.56 46.75 -26.12
C ALA A 3 63.59 45.93 -27.04
N GLY A 4 63.86 44.71 -27.52
CA GLY A 4 63.98 43.43 -26.82
C GLY A 4 62.89 42.47 -27.38
N PRO A 5 63.17 41.20 -27.75
CA PRO A 5 62.15 40.28 -28.26
C PRO A 5 61.62 39.39 -27.12
N ASP A 6 60.31 39.42 -26.87
CA ASP A 6 59.69 38.49 -25.92
C ASP A 6 59.19 37.23 -26.62
N VAL A 7 59.61 36.12 -26.02
CA VAL A 7 59.26 34.74 -26.32
C VAL A 7 58.22 34.29 -25.28
N VAL A 8 57.45 33.27 -25.64
CA VAL A 8 56.72 32.32 -24.78
C VAL A 8 55.31 32.74 -24.33
N ALA A 9 54.27 32.04 -24.81
CA ALA A 9 53.62 30.98 -24.03
C ALA A 9 52.35 30.45 -24.73
N ASN A 10 52.35 29.13 -24.98
CA ASN A 10 51.12 28.35 -25.15
C ASN A 10 50.28 28.48 -23.86
N ALA A 11 49.08 29.04 -23.97
CA ALA A 11 47.97 28.75 -23.09
C ALA A 11 46.97 27.99 -23.99
N GLY A 12 46.90 26.67 -23.89
CA GLY A 12 46.24 26.04 -22.75
C GLY A 12 44.76 25.99 -23.11
N THR A 13 44.35 24.93 -23.82
CA THR A 13 42.96 24.51 -23.89
C THR A 13 42.42 24.49 -22.47
N GLU A 14 41.59 25.47 -22.11
CA GLU A 14 40.77 25.41 -20.92
C GLU A 14 39.88 24.19 -21.10
N ALA A 15 40.24 23.13 -20.37
CA ALA A 15 39.37 22.00 -20.13
C ALA A 15 38.05 22.58 -19.58
N ALA A 16 36.96 22.19 -20.22
CA ALA A 16 35.63 22.40 -19.68
C ALA A 16 35.61 21.93 -18.22
N PRO A 17 34.89 22.63 -17.33
CA PRO A 17 34.81 22.21 -15.95
C PRO A 17 34.24 20.80 -15.90
N GLU A 18 35.05 19.85 -15.44
CA GLU A 18 34.58 18.57 -14.93
C GLU A 18 33.73 18.88 -13.68
N GLY A 19 32.41 18.84 -13.83
CA GLY A 19 31.46 19.20 -12.79
C GLY A 19 30.19 18.36 -12.89
N GLU A 20 29.93 17.62 -11.81
CA GLU A 20 28.71 16.90 -11.43
C GLU A 20 28.35 15.64 -12.22
N GLY A 21 28.80 14.48 -11.70
CA GLY A 21 28.16 13.19 -11.95
C GLY A 21 26.82 13.08 -11.20
N ASP A 22 25.93 12.15 -11.51
CA ASP A 22 25.73 11.32 -12.69
C ASP A 22 24.29 10.77 -12.52
N GLY A 23 23.29 11.65 -12.62
CA GLY A 23 21.89 11.22 -12.41
C GLY A 23 21.49 10.15 -13.44
N PRO A 24 20.37 9.43 -13.21
CA PRO A 24 19.97 8.29 -14.04
C PRO A 24 20.03 8.69 -15.52
N ARG A 25 20.78 7.93 -16.32
CA ARG A 25 20.89 8.15 -17.76
C ARG A 25 20.18 7.08 -18.55
N ARG A 26 20.10 5.85 -18.03
CA ARG A 26 19.55 4.67 -18.71
C ARG A 26 18.15 4.36 -18.25
N VAL A 27 17.18 4.58 -19.14
CA VAL A 27 15.77 4.27 -18.89
C VAL A 27 15.32 3.11 -19.77
N ALA A 28 14.81 2.04 -19.15
CA ALA A 28 14.13 0.97 -19.88
C ALA A 28 12.63 1.18 -19.80
N ILE A 29 11.98 1.45 -20.93
CA ILE A 29 10.51 1.50 -21.00
C ILE A 29 9.99 0.13 -21.39
N ILE A 30 9.11 -0.44 -20.57
CA ILE A 30 8.39 -1.67 -20.90
C ILE A 30 7.03 -1.30 -21.48
N ALA A 31 6.73 -1.79 -22.68
CA ALA A 31 5.47 -1.53 -23.38
C ALA A 31 4.98 -2.81 -24.09
N GLY A 32 3.80 -2.78 -24.69
CA GLY A 32 3.22 -3.93 -25.40
C GLY A 32 2.48 -4.91 -24.48
N GLY A 33 2.98 -6.15 -24.39
CA GLY A 33 2.28 -7.26 -23.74
C GLY A 33 1.21 -7.91 -24.62
N LEU A 34 0.45 -8.86 -24.06
CA LEU A 34 -0.52 -9.69 -24.79
C LEU A 34 -1.98 -9.20 -24.66
N GLY A 35 -2.21 -8.07 -24.00
CA GLY A 35 -3.54 -7.53 -23.73
C GLY A 35 -4.20 -6.84 -24.94
N HIS A 36 -5.48 -6.49 -24.79
CA HIS A 36 -6.26 -5.78 -25.81
C HIS A 36 -5.70 -4.36 -26.08
N GLU A 37 -5.03 -3.78 -25.09
CA GLU A 37 -4.45 -2.44 -25.11
C GLU A 37 -3.01 -2.36 -25.65
N ARG A 38 -2.47 -3.47 -26.17
CA ARG A 38 -1.08 -3.58 -26.64
C ARG A 38 -0.63 -2.43 -27.54
N ASP A 39 -1.42 -2.08 -28.55
CA ASP A 39 -1.05 -1.04 -29.53
C ASP A 39 -0.98 0.36 -28.89
N ILE A 40 -1.81 0.62 -27.89
CA ILE A 40 -1.80 1.86 -27.12
C ILE A 40 -0.57 1.90 -26.23
N SER A 41 -0.18 0.77 -25.64
CA SER A 41 1.00 0.65 -24.81
C SER A 41 2.28 0.90 -25.61
N ILE A 42 2.40 0.29 -26.81
CA ILE A 42 3.55 0.53 -27.71
C ILE A 42 3.65 2.00 -28.12
N ARG A 43 2.53 2.65 -28.47
CA ARG A 43 2.51 4.08 -28.81
C ARG A 43 2.90 4.95 -27.61
N SER A 44 2.36 4.63 -26.43
CA SER A 44 2.69 5.30 -25.16
C SER A 44 4.19 5.24 -24.89
N GLY A 45 4.77 4.03 -24.95
CA GLY A 45 6.19 3.81 -24.71
C GLY A 45 7.09 4.53 -25.73
N ARG A 46 6.74 4.51 -27.02
CA ARG A 46 7.50 5.21 -28.07
C ARG A 46 7.50 6.72 -27.88
N ARG A 47 6.35 7.31 -27.54
CA ARG A 47 6.25 8.75 -27.30
C ARG A 47 7.03 9.16 -26.06
N SER A 48 6.85 8.47 -24.93
CA SER A 48 7.62 8.73 -23.71
C SER A 48 9.13 8.58 -23.95
N ALA A 49 9.54 7.58 -24.72
CA ALA A 49 10.94 7.40 -25.10
C ALA A 49 11.49 8.58 -25.91
N GLN A 50 10.71 9.10 -26.85
CA GLN A 50 11.14 10.25 -27.65
C GLN A 50 11.31 11.48 -26.77
N VAL A 51 10.33 11.79 -25.92
CA VAL A 51 10.39 12.93 -24.99
C VAL A 51 11.62 12.84 -24.08
N LEU A 52 11.89 11.66 -23.51
CA LEU A 52 13.05 11.45 -22.63
C LEU A 52 14.38 11.53 -23.40
N ARG A 53 14.47 11.02 -24.63
CA ARG A 53 15.69 11.17 -25.45
C ARG A 53 15.99 12.62 -25.77
N ASP A 54 14.96 13.43 -26.04
CA ASP A 54 15.12 14.87 -26.27
C ASP A 54 15.60 15.61 -25.01
N GLN A 55 15.42 15.01 -23.83
CA GLN A 55 15.94 15.47 -22.54
C GLN A 55 17.32 14.88 -22.18
N GLY A 56 17.94 14.11 -23.09
CA GLY A 56 19.31 13.60 -22.95
C GLY A 56 19.44 12.21 -22.32
N PHE A 57 18.34 11.49 -22.09
CA PHE A 57 18.39 10.11 -21.56
C PHE A 57 18.73 9.09 -22.65
N GLU A 58 19.49 8.05 -22.28
CA GLU A 58 19.64 6.81 -23.04
C GLU A 58 18.41 5.93 -22.80
N VAL A 59 17.49 5.88 -23.77
CA VAL A 59 16.21 5.18 -23.60
C VAL A 59 16.06 3.99 -24.53
N THR A 60 15.74 2.83 -23.97
CA THR A 60 15.31 1.64 -24.72
C THR A 60 13.81 1.39 -24.50
N VAL A 61 13.14 0.83 -25.51
CA VAL A 61 11.73 0.42 -25.38
C VAL A 61 11.66 -1.06 -25.72
N TRP A 62 11.19 -1.86 -24.78
CA TRP A 62 11.06 -3.30 -24.94
C TRP A 62 9.63 -3.78 -24.75
N ASP A 63 9.32 -4.85 -25.45
CA ASP A 63 8.07 -5.56 -25.27
C ASP A 63 8.06 -6.32 -23.94
N LEU A 64 6.88 -6.46 -23.32
CA LEU A 64 6.65 -7.45 -22.26
C LEU A 64 6.58 -8.84 -22.91
N ASP A 65 7.75 -9.45 -23.08
CA ASP A 65 7.95 -10.77 -23.68
C ASP A 65 8.86 -11.68 -22.83
N GLN A 66 9.00 -12.93 -23.26
CA GLN A 66 9.84 -13.94 -22.60
C GLN A 66 11.34 -13.57 -22.48
N ASN A 67 11.81 -12.55 -23.21
CA ASN A 67 13.20 -12.10 -23.20
C ASN A 67 13.40 -10.89 -22.27
N LEU A 68 12.33 -10.35 -21.67
CA LEU A 68 12.39 -9.14 -20.84
C LEU A 68 13.42 -9.27 -19.71
N THR A 69 13.39 -10.38 -18.97
CA THR A 69 14.31 -10.64 -17.85
C THR A 69 15.77 -10.56 -18.28
N GLN A 70 16.11 -11.23 -19.39
CA GLN A 70 17.47 -11.25 -19.92
C GLN A 70 17.90 -9.84 -20.33
N LYS A 71 17.04 -9.10 -21.05
CA LYS A 71 17.33 -7.73 -21.50
C LYS A 71 17.59 -6.78 -20.31
N LEU A 72 16.77 -6.86 -19.26
CA LEU A 72 16.94 -6.04 -18.04
C LEU A 72 18.27 -6.35 -17.34
N LEU A 73 18.58 -7.62 -17.12
CA LEU A 73 19.80 -8.04 -16.42
C LEU A 73 21.08 -7.75 -17.21
N GLU A 74 21.04 -7.83 -18.55
CA GLU A 74 22.20 -7.57 -19.41
C GLU A 74 22.46 -6.07 -19.61
N TRP A 75 21.42 -5.26 -19.76
CA TRP A 75 21.57 -3.83 -20.05
C TRP A 75 21.73 -2.98 -18.79
N GLN A 76 21.19 -3.46 -17.65
CA GLN A 76 21.20 -2.78 -16.35
C GLN A 76 20.71 -1.33 -16.43
N PRO A 77 19.39 -1.12 -16.62
CA PRO A 77 18.80 0.22 -16.55
C PRO A 77 18.98 0.82 -15.16
N ASP A 78 19.13 2.16 -15.10
CA ASP A 78 19.06 2.89 -13.82
C ASP A 78 17.63 2.94 -13.30
N VAL A 79 16.65 2.99 -14.21
CA VAL A 79 15.22 2.93 -13.87
C VAL A 79 14.41 2.28 -14.99
N VAL A 80 13.35 1.57 -14.58
CA VAL A 80 12.38 0.95 -15.48
C VAL A 80 11.06 1.70 -15.42
N TRP A 81 10.50 2.06 -16.58
CA TRP A 81 9.17 2.67 -16.66
C TRP A 81 8.17 1.69 -17.30
N PRO A 82 7.29 1.06 -16.50
CA PRO A 82 6.24 0.19 -17.02
C PRO A 82 5.12 1.06 -17.62
N LEU A 83 4.97 1.00 -18.94
CA LEU A 83 3.88 1.62 -19.69
C LEU A 83 3.04 0.56 -20.41
N VAL A 84 2.89 -0.61 -19.77
CA VAL A 84 1.99 -1.69 -20.17
C VAL A 84 0.58 -1.36 -19.68
N HIS A 85 -0.41 -1.44 -20.57
CA HIS A 85 -1.81 -1.13 -20.24
C HIS A 85 -2.62 -2.41 -20.04
N GLY A 86 -3.65 -2.33 -19.22
CA GLY A 86 -4.49 -3.47 -18.85
C GLY A 86 -3.83 -4.40 -17.81
N SER A 87 -4.60 -5.39 -17.33
CA SER A 87 -4.30 -6.27 -16.17
C SER A 87 -2.82 -6.32 -15.74
N HIS A 88 -1.97 -7.09 -16.43
CA HIS A 88 -0.58 -7.32 -16.00
C HIS A 88 0.31 -6.06 -15.89
N GLY A 89 -0.07 -4.95 -16.52
CA GLY A 89 0.65 -3.68 -16.39
C GLY A 89 0.14 -2.79 -15.25
N GLU A 90 -1.09 -3.02 -14.79
CA GLU A 90 -1.79 -2.17 -13.83
C GLU A 90 -2.08 -2.89 -12.48
N ASP A 91 -2.03 -4.22 -12.44
CA ASP A 91 -2.34 -5.05 -11.26
C ASP A 91 -1.20 -5.20 -10.25
N GLY A 92 -0.06 -4.55 -10.52
CA GLY A 92 1.14 -4.58 -9.69
C GLY A 92 2.10 -5.73 -9.98
N SER A 93 1.70 -6.73 -10.78
CA SER A 93 2.55 -7.91 -11.02
C SER A 93 3.84 -7.60 -11.77
N LEU A 94 3.79 -6.70 -12.76
CA LEU A 94 4.99 -6.25 -13.47
C LEU A 94 5.90 -5.42 -12.56
N GLN A 95 5.33 -4.56 -11.73
CA GLN A 95 6.05 -3.73 -10.76
C GLN A 95 6.77 -4.60 -9.74
N ASP A 96 6.06 -5.56 -9.12
CA ASP A 96 6.65 -6.55 -8.19
C ASP A 96 7.78 -7.34 -8.86
N PHE A 97 7.61 -7.71 -10.13
CA PHE A 97 8.62 -8.45 -10.88
C PHE A 97 9.88 -7.61 -11.15
N VAL A 98 9.72 -6.35 -11.55
CA VAL A 98 10.84 -5.42 -11.76
C VAL A 98 11.59 -5.16 -10.45
N SER A 99 10.85 -4.92 -9.36
CA SER A 99 11.42 -4.76 -8.02
C SER A 99 12.14 -6.02 -7.53
N LEU A 100 11.61 -7.21 -7.82
CA LEU A 100 12.25 -8.48 -7.51
C LEU A 100 13.62 -8.64 -8.20
N LEU A 101 13.78 -8.08 -9.40
CA LEU A 101 15.05 -8.04 -10.12
C LEU A 101 16.02 -6.97 -9.60
N GLY A 102 15.58 -6.14 -8.64
CA GLY A 102 16.39 -5.10 -8.01
C GLY A 102 16.44 -3.79 -8.81
N PHE A 103 15.51 -3.57 -9.73
CA PHE A 103 15.46 -2.34 -10.52
C PHE A 103 14.42 -1.36 -9.96
N PRO A 104 14.72 -0.06 -9.88
CA PRO A 104 13.73 0.98 -9.57
C PRO A 104 12.65 1.02 -10.64
N CYS A 105 11.41 1.29 -10.23
CA CYS A 105 10.25 1.32 -11.11
C CYS A 105 9.56 2.67 -11.01
N VAL A 106 9.25 3.29 -12.16
CA VAL A 106 8.44 4.52 -12.19
C VAL A 106 6.98 4.20 -11.91
N GLY A 107 6.36 4.98 -11.02
CA GLY A 107 4.94 4.91 -10.68
C GLY A 107 4.68 4.12 -9.41
N ALA A 108 3.44 3.64 -9.26
CA ALA A 108 3.03 2.90 -8.07
C ALA A 108 3.85 1.62 -7.89
N ASP A 109 4.12 1.25 -6.64
CA ASP A 109 4.61 -0.10 -6.32
C ASP A 109 3.52 -1.16 -6.56
N GLY A 110 3.86 -2.44 -6.40
CA GLY A 110 2.91 -3.53 -6.62
C GLY A 110 1.71 -3.51 -5.67
N SER A 111 1.86 -2.96 -4.46
CA SER A 111 0.77 -2.86 -3.48
C SER A 111 -0.23 -1.77 -3.89
N GLY A 112 0.26 -0.57 -4.17
CA GLY A 112 -0.54 0.57 -4.61
C GLY A 112 -1.25 0.29 -5.93
N ALA A 113 -0.54 -0.30 -6.90
CA ALA A 113 -1.11 -0.73 -8.18
C ALA A 113 -2.26 -1.74 -8.00
N ARG A 114 -2.08 -2.74 -7.13
CA ARG A 114 -3.11 -3.75 -6.85
C ARG A 114 -4.34 -3.18 -6.15
N LEU A 115 -4.15 -2.25 -5.22
CA LEU A 115 -5.26 -1.57 -4.56
C LEU A 115 -6.05 -0.69 -5.53
N ALA A 116 -5.36 0.01 -6.43
CA ALA A 116 -5.96 0.92 -7.40
C ALA A 116 -6.68 0.18 -8.56
N SER A 117 -6.09 -0.90 -9.08
CA SER A 117 -6.60 -1.61 -10.27
C SER A 117 -7.93 -2.32 -10.07
N HIS A 118 -8.27 -2.70 -8.84
CA HIS A 118 -9.57 -3.29 -8.53
C HIS A 118 -10.56 -2.23 -8.05
N LYS A 119 -11.49 -1.83 -8.91
CA LYS A 119 -12.40 -0.67 -8.71
C LYS A 119 -13.22 -0.79 -7.42
N ALA A 120 -13.69 -1.97 -7.05
CA ALA A 120 -14.46 -2.12 -5.82
C ALA A 120 -13.59 -1.93 -4.56
N THR A 121 -12.34 -2.39 -4.61
CA THR A 121 -11.36 -2.19 -3.53
C THR A 121 -10.99 -0.72 -3.43
N ALA A 122 -10.67 -0.10 -4.57
CA ALA A 122 -10.35 1.31 -4.64
C ALA A 122 -11.47 2.18 -4.08
N LYS A 123 -12.72 1.94 -4.49
CA LYS A 123 -13.88 2.68 -3.99
C LYS A 123 -14.10 2.52 -2.49
N ALA A 124 -13.85 1.33 -1.95
CA ALA A 124 -13.94 1.11 -0.50
C ALA A 124 -12.93 1.98 0.27
N LEU A 125 -11.69 2.06 -0.21
CA LEU A 125 -10.65 2.90 0.39
C LEU A 125 -10.99 4.39 0.27
N VAL A 126 -11.42 4.84 -0.92
CA VAL A 126 -11.86 6.21 -1.18
C VAL A 126 -13.01 6.61 -0.24
N ALA A 127 -14.05 5.77 -0.13
CA ALA A 127 -15.19 6.03 0.74
C ALA A 127 -14.80 6.07 2.22
N ASN A 128 -13.93 5.15 2.67
CA ASN A 128 -13.44 5.12 4.04
C ASN A 128 -12.58 6.33 4.39
N ALA A 129 -11.91 6.94 3.40
CA ALA A 129 -11.18 8.19 3.54
C ALA A 129 -12.09 9.44 3.51
N GLY A 130 -13.42 9.26 3.46
CA GLY A 130 -14.39 10.35 3.42
C GLY A 130 -14.48 11.06 2.06
N LEU A 131 -13.92 10.47 1.01
CA LEU A 131 -13.97 11.01 -0.35
C LEU A 131 -15.19 10.48 -1.10
N ALA A 132 -15.77 11.30 -1.98
CA ALA A 132 -16.95 10.94 -2.73
C ALA A 132 -16.65 9.92 -3.82
N THR A 133 -17.41 8.84 -3.85
CA THR A 133 -17.45 7.87 -4.96
C THR A 133 -18.87 7.31 -5.08
N PRO A 134 -19.38 7.00 -6.29
CA PRO A 134 -20.76 6.56 -6.45
C PRO A 134 -21.06 5.32 -5.62
N SER A 135 -22.25 5.22 -5.02
CA SER A 135 -22.67 4.01 -4.30
C SER A 135 -22.66 2.80 -5.24
N TRP A 136 -22.22 1.65 -4.73
CA TRP A 136 -21.98 0.48 -5.57
C TRP A 136 -22.22 -0.85 -4.87
N ILE A 137 -22.33 -1.88 -5.69
CA ILE A 137 -22.24 -3.30 -5.31
C ILE A 137 -21.31 -4.01 -6.28
N THR A 138 -20.75 -5.14 -5.85
CA THR A 138 -19.94 -6.02 -6.70
C THR A 138 -20.56 -7.40 -6.74
N LEU A 139 -20.75 -7.94 -7.94
CA LEU A 139 -21.43 -9.19 -8.18
C LEU A 139 -20.55 -10.11 -9.03
N SER A 140 -20.20 -11.27 -8.50
CA SER A 140 -19.47 -12.29 -9.25
C SER A 140 -20.38 -13.02 -10.23
N GLN A 141 -19.85 -13.43 -11.38
CA GLN A 141 -20.58 -14.22 -12.37
C GLN A 141 -21.06 -15.56 -11.76
N ALA A 142 -20.31 -16.12 -10.81
CA ALA A 142 -20.66 -17.36 -10.14
C ALA A 142 -21.97 -17.23 -9.33
N LEU A 143 -22.22 -16.08 -8.71
CA LEU A 143 -23.41 -15.84 -7.90
C LEU A 143 -24.69 -15.94 -8.75
N PHE A 144 -24.65 -15.47 -10.00
CA PHE A 144 -25.78 -15.56 -10.94
C PHE A 144 -26.21 -17.00 -11.22
N ARG A 145 -25.27 -17.94 -11.22
CA ARG A 145 -25.54 -19.37 -11.44
C ARG A 145 -26.19 -20.03 -10.22
N GLN A 146 -25.95 -19.48 -9.02
CA GLN A 146 -26.44 -20.05 -7.76
C GLN A 146 -27.80 -19.46 -7.34
N VAL A 147 -27.94 -18.14 -7.40
CA VAL A 147 -29.14 -17.43 -6.94
C VAL A 147 -30.17 -17.26 -8.05
N GLY A 148 -29.70 -17.23 -9.32
CA GLY A 148 -30.54 -16.99 -10.49
C GLY A 148 -30.61 -15.51 -10.88
N ALA A 149 -30.39 -15.24 -12.16
CA ALA A 149 -30.30 -13.88 -12.69
C ALA A 149 -31.53 -12.99 -12.36
N PRO A 150 -32.79 -13.44 -12.51
CA PRO A 150 -33.94 -12.56 -12.28
C PRO A 150 -34.00 -11.98 -10.85
N HIS A 151 -33.62 -12.77 -9.84
CA HIS A 151 -33.62 -12.32 -8.44
C HIS A 151 -32.53 -11.29 -8.18
N ILE A 152 -31.32 -11.53 -8.70
CA ILE A 152 -30.22 -10.58 -8.56
C ILE A 152 -30.56 -9.27 -9.26
N LEU A 153 -30.99 -9.33 -10.53
CA LEU A 153 -31.30 -8.14 -11.31
C LEU A 153 -32.43 -7.32 -10.69
N GLY A 154 -33.47 -7.96 -10.14
CA GLY A 154 -34.51 -7.28 -9.36
C GLY A 154 -33.95 -6.55 -8.15
N ALA A 155 -33.10 -7.21 -7.37
CA ALA A 155 -32.46 -6.59 -6.20
C ALA A 155 -31.53 -5.42 -6.57
N VAL A 156 -30.84 -5.50 -7.72
CA VAL A 156 -30.04 -4.37 -8.23
C VAL A 156 -30.92 -3.16 -8.52
N LEU A 157 -32.05 -3.36 -9.21
CA LEU A 157 -32.98 -2.28 -9.56
C LEU A 157 -33.64 -1.67 -8.31
N ASP A 158 -33.99 -2.49 -7.33
CA ASP A 158 -34.61 -2.02 -6.08
C ASP A 158 -33.60 -1.30 -5.17
N GLY A 159 -32.33 -1.73 -5.17
CA GLY A 159 -31.29 -1.22 -4.27
C GLY A 159 -30.48 -0.04 -4.82
N ILE A 160 -29.97 -0.16 -6.06
CA ILE A 160 -29.16 0.89 -6.71
C ILE A 160 -30.04 1.87 -7.48
N GLY A 161 -31.11 1.38 -8.12
CA GLY A 161 -32.00 2.21 -8.95
C GLY A 161 -31.43 2.53 -10.33
N LEU A 162 -32.21 3.27 -11.13
CA LEU A 162 -31.83 3.75 -12.46
C LEU A 162 -31.74 5.29 -12.47
N PRO A 163 -30.87 5.88 -13.33
CA PRO A 163 -29.88 5.20 -14.15
C PRO A 163 -28.71 4.64 -13.31
N LEU A 164 -28.09 3.57 -13.81
CA LEU A 164 -26.91 2.96 -13.19
C LEU A 164 -25.81 2.70 -14.22
N VAL A 165 -24.61 2.39 -13.73
CA VAL A 165 -23.47 2.00 -14.55
C VAL A 165 -23.06 0.57 -14.17
N VAL A 166 -22.92 -0.29 -15.17
CA VAL A 166 -22.30 -1.62 -15.03
C VAL A 166 -20.90 -1.55 -15.62
N LYS A 167 -19.88 -1.96 -14.88
CA LYS A 167 -18.48 -2.00 -15.34
C LYS A 167 -17.71 -3.19 -14.77
N PRO A 168 -16.72 -3.73 -15.51
CA PRO A 168 -15.80 -4.73 -14.97
C PRO A 168 -15.09 -4.22 -13.71
N ALA A 169 -14.96 -5.09 -12.70
CA ALA A 169 -14.31 -4.73 -11.44
C ALA A 169 -12.81 -4.42 -11.63
N ASP A 170 -12.16 -5.10 -12.57
CA ASP A 170 -10.78 -4.95 -12.99
C ASP A 170 -10.68 -4.60 -14.48
N GLY A 171 -9.48 -4.23 -14.93
CA GLY A 171 -9.21 -3.84 -16.32
C GLY A 171 -9.50 -2.36 -16.63
N GLY A 172 -9.07 -1.93 -17.82
CA GLY A 172 -9.06 -0.52 -18.21
C GLY A 172 -9.91 -0.18 -19.43
N SER A 173 -9.65 1.01 -19.98
CA SER A 173 -10.11 1.43 -21.31
C SER A 173 -11.63 1.52 -21.52
N ALA A 174 -12.41 1.56 -20.43
CA ALA A 174 -13.88 1.53 -20.46
C ALA A 174 -14.47 0.32 -21.22
N LEU A 175 -13.70 -0.76 -21.38
CA LEU A 175 -14.20 -2.00 -21.99
C LEU A 175 -15.24 -2.65 -21.06
N GLY A 176 -16.37 -3.05 -21.62
CA GLY A 176 -17.46 -3.66 -20.84
C GLY A 176 -18.25 -2.70 -19.95
N VAL A 177 -18.00 -1.38 -20.03
CA VAL A 177 -18.76 -0.36 -19.31
C VAL A 177 -20.07 -0.08 -20.04
N THR A 178 -21.19 0.01 -19.32
CA THR A 178 -22.50 0.34 -19.90
C THR A 178 -23.32 1.19 -18.93
N VAL A 179 -23.83 2.32 -19.42
CA VAL A 179 -24.84 3.12 -18.71
C VAL A 179 -26.21 2.54 -19.00
N VAL A 180 -26.90 2.06 -17.98
CA VAL A 180 -28.23 1.46 -18.07
C VAL A 180 -29.25 2.49 -17.65
N ARG A 181 -30.14 2.86 -18.58
CA ARG A 181 -31.23 3.82 -18.35
C ARG A 181 -32.61 3.15 -18.28
N ASP A 182 -32.76 2.00 -18.93
CA ASP A 182 -33.96 1.17 -18.87
C ASP A 182 -33.64 -0.17 -18.20
N ALA A 183 -34.56 -0.66 -17.37
CA ALA A 183 -34.42 -1.94 -16.69
C ALA A 183 -34.25 -3.11 -17.66
N ALA A 184 -34.83 -3.01 -18.86
CA ALA A 184 -34.73 -4.04 -19.90
C ALA A 184 -33.30 -4.20 -20.44
N ASP A 185 -32.44 -3.18 -20.32
CA ASP A 185 -31.07 -3.20 -20.83
C ASP A 185 -30.07 -3.81 -19.83
N LEU A 186 -30.44 -3.90 -18.54
CA LEU A 186 -29.57 -4.40 -17.47
C LEU A 186 -29.02 -5.82 -17.73
N PRO A 187 -29.82 -6.82 -18.18
CA PRO A 187 -29.28 -8.15 -18.46
C PRO A 187 -28.18 -8.14 -19.52
N ALA A 188 -28.36 -7.35 -20.59
CA ALA A 188 -27.38 -7.26 -21.68
C ALA A 188 -26.09 -6.57 -21.22
N ALA A 189 -26.21 -5.50 -20.41
CA ALA A 189 -25.08 -4.82 -19.79
C ALA A 189 -24.23 -5.77 -18.92
N MET A 190 -24.88 -6.60 -18.08
CA MET A 190 -24.19 -7.58 -17.25
C MET A 190 -23.45 -8.63 -18.10
N VAL A 191 -24.06 -9.14 -19.16
CA VAL A 191 -23.42 -10.11 -20.07
C VAL A 191 -22.21 -9.49 -20.76
N SER A 192 -22.33 -8.24 -21.25
CA SER A 192 -21.22 -7.50 -21.86
C SER A 192 -20.07 -7.31 -20.88
N CYS A 193 -20.35 -6.90 -19.64
CA CYS A 193 -19.36 -6.75 -18.58
C CYS A 193 -18.62 -8.06 -18.28
N PHE A 194 -19.34 -9.18 -18.18
CA PHE A 194 -18.74 -10.49 -17.89
C PHE A 194 -17.91 -11.08 -19.03
N ALA A 195 -17.88 -10.46 -20.21
CA ALA A 195 -16.94 -10.82 -21.27
C ALA A 195 -15.50 -10.37 -20.94
N TYR A 196 -15.33 -9.41 -20.04
CA TYR A 196 -14.04 -8.81 -19.69
C TYR A 196 -13.57 -9.14 -18.26
N SER A 197 -14.49 -9.40 -17.34
CA SER A 197 -14.18 -9.74 -15.95
C SER A 197 -15.08 -10.82 -15.38
N GLN A 198 -14.63 -11.49 -14.31
CA GLN A 198 -15.47 -12.42 -13.53
C GLN A 198 -16.36 -11.70 -12.52
N GLU A 199 -16.13 -10.41 -12.29
CA GLU A 199 -16.87 -9.59 -11.34
C GLU A 199 -17.37 -8.31 -12.02
N ALA A 200 -18.66 -8.04 -11.81
CA ALA A 200 -19.30 -6.82 -12.28
C ALA A 200 -19.48 -5.86 -11.11
N LEU A 201 -18.96 -4.65 -11.26
CA LEU A 201 -19.27 -3.54 -10.38
C LEU A 201 -20.48 -2.80 -10.95
N VAL A 202 -21.53 -2.67 -10.13
CA VAL A 202 -22.74 -1.93 -10.46
C VAL A 202 -22.85 -0.73 -9.54
N GLU A 203 -22.91 0.46 -10.10
CA GLU A 203 -22.92 1.71 -9.33
C GLU A 203 -23.99 2.69 -9.80
N HIS A 204 -24.39 3.59 -8.91
CA HIS A 204 -25.31 4.68 -9.26
C HIS A 204 -24.68 5.60 -10.31
N PHE A 205 -25.46 6.00 -11.32
CA PHE A 205 -24.99 6.94 -12.33
C PHE A 205 -24.91 8.36 -11.76
N VAL A 206 -23.73 8.98 -11.84
CA VAL A 206 -23.55 10.40 -11.49
C VAL A 206 -23.57 11.23 -12.77
N ALA A 207 -24.46 12.21 -12.82
CA ALA A 207 -24.51 13.20 -13.90
C ALA A 207 -23.55 14.35 -13.59
N GLY A 208 -22.78 14.80 -14.59
CA GLY A 208 -21.85 15.90 -14.40
C GLY A 208 -20.81 15.99 -15.50
N THR A 209 -19.79 16.80 -15.25
CA THR A 209 -18.64 17.01 -16.14
C THR A 209 -17.59 15.93 -15.88
N GLU A 210 -17.15 15.23 -16.93
CA GLU A 210 -16.05 14.27 -16.80
C GLU A 210 -14.70 15.01 -16.76
N VAL A 211 -13.93 14.77 -15.69
CA VAL A 211 -12.69 15.48 -15.42
C VAL A 211 -11.62 14.49 -15.00
N SER A 212 -10.43 14.68 -15.53
CA SER A 212 -9.26 13.88 -15.17
C SER A 212 -8.19 14.76 -14.53
N ALA A 213 -7.62 14.26 -13.44
CA ALA A 213 -6.55 14.90 -12.72
C ALA A 213 -5.31 14.00 -12.74
N SER A 214 -4.29 14.39 -13.50
CA SER A 214 -2.97 13.79 -13.40
C SER A 214 -2.24 14.37 -12.20
N VAL A 215 -1.62 13.52 -11.39
CA VAL A 215 -0.86 13.90 -10.20
C VAL A 215 0.59 13.49 -10.40
N VAL A 216 1.51 14.32 -9.93
CA VAL A 216 2.94 14.02 -9.85
C VAL A 216 3.43 14.22 -8.42
N ALA A 217 4.38 13.40 -7.98
CA ALA A 217 5.06 13.53 -6.70
C ALA A 217 6.57 13.37 -6.95
N LEU A 218 7.30 14.48 -6.93
CA LEU A 218 8.69 14.54 -7.42
C LEU A 218 9.71 14.84 -6.32
N ASP A 219 9.25 15.33 -5.18
CA ASP A 219 10.09 15.81 -4.07
C ASP A 219 9.87 14.95 -2.82
N GLY A 220 9.63 13.65 -3.00
CA GLY A 220 9.42 12.68 -1.92
C GLY A 220 7.99 12.64 -1.36
N PRO A 221 7.78 11.94 -0.23
CA PRO A 221 6.46 11.73 0.37
C PRO A 221 5.73 13.05 0.67
N GLY A 222 4.45 13.13 0.30
CA GLY A 222 3.63 14.32 0.50
C GLY A 222 3.84 15.45 -0.52
N SER A 223 4.71 15.27 -1.52
CA SER A 223 4.89 16.22 -2.63
C SER A 223 3.84 16.09 -3.75
N ALA A 224 2.82 15.25 -3.54
CA ALA A 224 1.76 14.99 -4.51
C ALA A 224 1.07 16.29 -4.92
N ARG A 225 1.11 16.59 -6.21
CA ARG A 225 0.56 17.80 -6.80
C ARG A 225 -0.20 17.46 -8.08
N ALA A 226 -1.45 17.92 -8.16
CA ALA A 226 -2.23 17.84 -9.39
C ALA A 226 -1.65 18.77 -10.46
N LEU A 227 -1.50 18.24 -11.67
CA LEU A 227 -1.29 19.02 -12.89
C LEU A 227 -2.59 19.71 -13.32
N GLN A 228 -2.54 20.42 -14.45
CA GLN A 228 -3.72 21.09 -14.98
C GLN A 228 -4.84 20.08 -15.27
N LEU A 229 -6.01 20.29 -14.67
CA LEU A 229 -7.18 19.44 -14.89
C LEU A 229 -7.58 19.43 -16.37
N VAL A 230 -7.93 18.25 -16.86
CA VAL A 230 -8.41 18.03 -18.23
C VAL A 230 -9.87 17.65 -18.16
N GLU A 231 -10.73 18.46 -18.78
CA GLU A 231 -12.13 18.11 -18.99
C GLU A 231 -12.26 17.28 -20.27
N VAL A 232 -13.09 16.25 -20.20
CA VAL A 232 -13.44 15.40 -21.34
C VAL A 232 -14.90 15.65 -21.70
N ASP A 233 -15.13 16.20 -22.88
CA ASP A 233 -16.47 16.44 -23.42
C ASP A 233 -16.70 15.46 -24.56
N SER A 234 -17.63 14.53 -24.39
CA SER A 234 -17.87 13.46 -25.36
C SER A 234 -19.37 13.22 -25.55
N ASP A 235 -19.80 13.19 -26.82
CA ASP A 235 -21.18 12.88 -27.18
C ASP A 235 -21.47 11.41 -26.85
N GLY A 236 -22.27 11.17 -25.80
CA GLY A 236 -22.67 9.83 -25.36
C GLY A 236 -21.78 9.18 -24.29
N GLY A 237 -20.76 9.88 -23.77
CA GLY A 237 -19.85 9.42 -22.73
C GLY A 237 -18.47 8.98 -23.25
N TYR A 238 -17.48 8.90 -22.35
CA TYR A 238 -16.08 8.65 -22.71
C TYR A 238 -15.71 7.15 -22.70
N ASP A 239 -16.31 6.42 -23.64
CA ASP A 239 -16.09 4.99 -23.86
C ASP A 239 -14.77 4.68 -24.60
N PHE A 240 -14.50 3.40 -24.86
CA PHE A 240 -13.31 2.95 -25.60
C PHE A 240 -13.19 3.64 -26.96
N ASP A 241 -14.30 3.78 -27.68
CA ASP A 241 -14.33 4.39 -29.01
C ASP A 241 -13.95 5.88 -28.93
N ALA A 242 -14.52 6.62 -27.96
CA ALA A 242 -14.21 8.02 -27.70
C ALA A 242 -12.74 8.26 -27.27
N ARG A 243 -12.12 7.30 -26.56
CA ARG A 243 -10.72 7.38 -26.10
C ARG A 243 -9.70 7.26 -27.23
N TYR A 244 -10.04 6.56 -28.32
CA TYR A 244 -9.06 6.17 -29.33
C TYR A 244 -9.37 6.61 -30.75
N ASN A 245 -10.62 7.00 -31.06
CA ASN A 245 -10.99 7.55 -32.35
C ASN A 245 -11.09 9.08 -32.31
N PRO A 246 -10.21 9.81 -33.03
CA PRO A 246 -10.21 11.27 -33.06
C PRO A 246 -11.56 11.85 -33.47
N GLY A 247 -11.98 12.92 -32.80
CA GLY A 247 -13.22 13.65 -33.08
C GLY A 247 -14.46 13.13 -32.36
N ARG A 248 -14.34 12.13 -31.48
CA ARG A 248 -15.43 11.63 -30.62
C ARG A 248 -15.42 12.21 -29.21
N ALA A 249 -14.32 12.82 -28.81
CA ALA A 249 -14.19 13.61 -27.59
C ALA A 249 -13.42 14.90 -27.89
N GLU A 250 -13.85 15.99 -27.26
CA GLU A 250 -13.11 17.23 -27.14
C GLU A 250 -12.50 17.31 -25.75
N PHE A 251 -11.30 17.89 -25.67
CA PHE A 251 -10.57 18.03 -24.41
C PHE A 251 -10.32 19.50 -24.12
N PHE A 252 -10.59 19.92 -22.88
CA PHE A 252 -10.38 21.30 -22.44
C PHE A 252 -9.34 21.34 -21.33
N VAL A 253 -8.29 22.15 -21.55
CA VAL A 253 -7.18 22.39 -20.61
C VAL A 253 -6.95 23.90 -20.51
N PRO A 254 -7.21 24.56 -19.37
CA PRO A 254 -7.80 24.00 -18.15
C PRO A 254 -9.25 23.51 -18.36
N ALA A 255 -9.67 22.52 -17.57
CA ALA A 255 -11.08 22.15 -17.41
C ALA A 255 -11.95 23.39 -17.13
N ARG A 256 -13.14 23.47 -17.72
CA ARG A 256 -14.05 24.64 -17.65
C ARG A 256 -14.85 24.66 -16.34
N LEU A 257 -14.17 24.48 -15.22
CA LEU A 257 -14.71 24.54 -13.87
C LEU A 257 -14.45 25.92 -13.25
N ASP A 258 -15.27 26.31 -12.28
CA ASP A 258 -14.92 27.44 -11.42
C ASP A 258 -13.69 27.10 -10.55
N ALA A 259 -13.01 28.13 -10.04
CA ALA A 259 -11.75 27.97 -9.33
C ALA A 259 -11.88 27.16 -8.03
N GLU A 260 -13.01 27.25 -7.33
CA GLU A 260 -13.23 26.52 -6.08
C GLU A 260 -13.42 25.04 -6.35
N THR A 261 -14.26 24.71 -7.33
CA THR A 261 -14.50 23.34 -7.78
C THR A 261 -13.23 22.70 -8.33
N ALA A 262 -12.49 23.41 -9.19
CA ALA A 262 -11.20 22.93 -9.72
C ALA A 262 -10.21 22.63 -8.57
N ALA A 263 -10.08 23.53 -7.60
CA ALA A 263 -9.20 23.32 -6.46
C ALA A 263 -9.66 22.13 -5.58
N ARG A 264 -10.97 21.89 -5.48
CA ARG A 264 -11.51 20.72 -4.78
C ARG A 264 -11.15 19.42 -5.52
N VAL A 265 -11.30 19.36 -6.85
CA VAL A 265 -10.90 18.20 -7.66
C VAL A 265 -9.40 17.91 -7.50
N SER A 266 -8.54 18.93 -7.62
CA SER A 266 -7.09 18.79 -7.46
C SER A 266 -6.72 18.22 -6.09
N ARG A 267 -7.26 18.78 -5.00
CA ARG A 267 -7.01 18.27 -3.64
C ARG A 267 -7.50 16.84 -3.44
N THR A 268 -8.66 16.50 -4.00
CA THR A 268 -9.17 15.12 -3.95
C THR A 268 -8.24 14.17 -4.70
N ALA A 269 -7.72 14.55 -5.87
CA ALA A 269 -6.79 13.73 -6.63
C ALA A 269 -5.45 13.52 -5.89
N GLU A 270 -4.92 14.57 -5.27
CA GLU A 270 -3.69 14.50 -4.45
C GLU A 270 -3.86 13.60 -3.22
N HIS A 271 -5.04 13.67 -2.57
CA HIS A 271 -5.36 12.77 -1.46
C HIS A 271 -5.49 11.32 -1.95
N VAL A 272 -6.19 11.07 -3.05
CA VAL A 272 -6.27 9.72 -3.66
C VAL A 272 -4.87 9.20 -4.00
N HIS A 273 -4.02 10.02 -4.61
CA HIS A 273 -2.67 9.62 -4.95
C HIS A 273 -1.85 9.17 -3.73
N THR A 274 -1.95 9.94 -2.64
CA THR A 274 -1.25 9.63 -1.37
C THR A 274 -1.85 8.40 -0.69
N LEU A 275 -3.18 8.28 -0.65
CA LEU A 275 -3.92 7.19 -0.01
C LEU A 275 -3.54 5.82 -0.58
N PHE A 276 -3.24 5.76 -1.88
CA PHE A 276 -2.89 4.51 -2.56
C PHE A 276 -1.38 4.32 -2.73
N GLY A 277 -0.54 5.27 -2.32
CA GLY A 277 0.91 5.17 -2.48
C GLY A 277 1.34 5.06 -3.95
N LEU A 278 0.85 5.96 -4.81
CA LEU A 278 0.99 5.80 -6.27
C LEU A 278 2.34 6.24 -6.88
N GLY A 279 3.38 6.39 -6.06
CA GLY A 279 4.74 6.73 -6.51
C GLY A 279 4.81 8.09 -7.20
N GLU A 280 5.52 8.19 -8.31
CA GLU A 280 5.88 9.49 -8.90
C GLU A 280 4.77 10.11 -9.74
N PHE A 281 3.84 9.31 -10.27
CA PHE A 281 2.76 9.82 -11.10
C PHE A 281 1.53 8.91 -11.12
N SER A 282 0.36 9.51 -11.27
CA SER A 282 -0.88 8.78 -11.48
C SER A 282 -1.92 9.65 -12.19
N ARG A 283 -3.10 9.08 -12.45
CA ARG A 283 -4.27 9.82 -12.89
C ARG A 283 -5.51 9.33 -12.15
N THR A 284 -6.32 10.26 -11.65
CA THR A 284 -7.63 9.96 -11.08
C THR A 284 -8.71 10.55 -11.97
N ASP A 285 -9.71 9.74 -12.31
CA ASP A 285 -10.83 10.15 -13.16
C ASP A 285 -12.09 10.40 -12.30
N PHE A 286 -12.80 11.48 -12.63
CA PHE A 286 -13.92 12.01 -11.86
C PHE A 286 -15.14 12.31 -12.74
N ILE A 287 -16.32 12.24 -12.14
CA ILE A 287 -17.45 13.09 -12.54
C ILE A 287 -17.59 14.21 -11.52
N VAL A 288 -17.63 15.45 -11.98
CA VAL A 288 -17.96 16.62 -11.16
C VAL A 288 -19.44 16.92 -11.35
N ASP A 289 -20.24 16.72 -10.29
CA ASP A 289 -21.68 16.96 -10.35
C ASP A 289 -22.02 18.47 -10.39
N PRO A 290 -23.30 18.85 -10.61
CA PRO A 290 -23.71 20.26 -10.65
C PRO A 290 -23.48 21.05 -9.36
N ASP A 291 -23.35 20.39 -8.22
CA ASP A 291 -23.00 21.00 -6.92
C ASP A 291 -21.47 21.12 -6.75
N GLY A 292 -20.71 20.63 -7.74
CA GLY A 292 -19.26 20.65 -7.83
C GLY A 292 -18.57 19.52 -7.07
N THR A 293 -19.29 18.50 -6.60
CA THR A 293 -18.72 17.36 -5.88
C THR A 293 -17.89 16.51 -6.85
N PRO A 294 -16.59 16.26 -6.59
CA PRO A 294 -15.78 15.36 -7.41
C PRO A 294 -16.00 13.90 -6.99
N TRP A 295 -16.76 13.17 -7.78
CA TRP A 295 -17.00 11.74 -7.60
C TRP A 295 -15.89 10.92 -8.24
N VAL A 296 -15.04 10.28 -7.42
CA VAL A 296 -13.94 9.42 -7.89
C VAL A 296 -14.52 8.20 -8.59
N LEU A 297 -14.14 7.98 -9.85
CA LEU A 297 -14.61 6.85 -10.66
C LEU A 297 -13.57 5.74 -10.81
N ASP A 298 -12.32 6.13 -11.07
CA ASP A 298 -11.24 5.22 -11.43
C ASP A 298 -9.87 5.84 -11.10
N ILE A 299 -8.89 4.98 -10.82
CA ILE A 299 -7.52 5.36 -10.47
C ILE A 299 -6.59 4.61 -11.40
N ASN A 300 -5.80 5.36 -12.18
CA ASN A 300 -4.92 4.81 -13.18
C ASN A 300 -3.45 4.99 -12.78
N VAL A 301 -2.77 3.86 -12.60
CA VAL A 301 -1.36 3.77 -12.18
C VAL A 301 -0.37 3.74 -13.36
N ALA A 302 -0.85 3.43 -14.56
CA ALA A 302 -0.09 3.51 -15.81
C ALA A 302 -0.83 4.36 -16.85
N PRO A 303 -1.05 5.68 -16.62
CA PRO A 303 -1.80 6.51 -17.55
C PRO A 303 -1.28 6.43 -18.99
N GLY A 304 -2.19 6.39 -19.96
CA GLY A 304 -1.84 6.47 -21.37
C GLY A 304 -0.93 7.68 -21.68
N MET A 305 0.08 7.46 -22.53
CA MET A 305 1.09 8.47 -22.86
C MET A 305 1.08 8.87 -24.34
N THR A 306 0.02 8.53 -25.08
CA THR A 306 -0.14 8.90 -26.51
C THR A 306 -0.48 10.38 -26.68
N GLU A 307 -0.46 10.89 -27.91
CA GLU A 307 -0.70 12.31 -28.21
C GLU A 307 -2.06 12.81 -27.73
N THR A 308 -3.09 11.96 -27.76
CA THR A 308 -4.45 12.29 -27.30
C THR A 308 -4.71 11.88 -25.86
N SER A 309 -3.72 11.32 -25.15
CA SER A 309 -3.91 10.87 -23.78
C SER A 309 -3.94 12.04 -22.78
N LEU A 310 -4.71 11.87 -21.71
CA LEU A 310 -5.00 12.94 -20.74
C LEU A 310 -3.76 13.40 -19.96
N PHE A 311 -2.87 12.49 -19.58
CA PHE A 311 -1.64 12.86 -18.87
C PHE A 311 -0.74 13.76 -19.74
N PRO A 312 -0.40 13.39 -20.99
CA PRO A 312 0.30 14.29 -21.92
C PRO A 312 -0.35 15.66 -22.10
N GLN A 313 -1.69 15.73 -22.15
CA GLN A 313 -2.41 16.99 -22.28
C GLN A 313 -2.26 17.88 -21.03
N ALA A 314 -2.36 17.28 -19.84
CA ALA A 314 -2.11 17.98 -18.57
C ALA A 314 -0.64 18.43 -18.44
N ALA A 315 0.29 17.55 -18.81
CA ALA A 315 1.73 17.77 -18.75
C ALA A 315 2.22 18.86 -19.71
N ALA A 316 1.56 19.07 -20.84
CA ALA A 316 1.97 20.07 -21.84
C ALA A 316 2.06 21.50 -21.27
N GLN A 317 1.26 21.83 -20.25
CA GLN A 317 1.32 23.13 -19.56
C GLN A 317 2.52 23.24 -18.60
N ALA A 318 2.99 22.11 -18.05
CA ALA A 318 4.16 22.05 -17.18
C ALA A 318 5.47 21.97 -17.96
N GLY A 319 5.43 21.50 -19.22
CA GLY A 319 6.59 21.31 -20.08
C GLY A 319 7.07 19.84 -20.14
N PRO A 320 7.81 19.45 -21.20
CA PRO A 320 8.31 18.09 -21.37
C PRO A 320 9.28 17.63 -20.26
N GLU A 321 9.88 18.58 -19.53
CA GLU A 321 10.81 18.33 -18.42
C GLU A 321 10.17 17.50 -17.30
N ILE A 322 8.83 17.50 -17.18
CA ILE A 322 8.12 16.70 -16.19
C ILE A 322 8.38 15.20 -16.34
N TYR A 323 8.59 14.70 -17.57
CA TYR A 323 8.93 13.29 -17.81
C TYR A 323 10.31 12.95 -17.24
N ALA A 324 11.28 13.85 -17.44
CA ALA A 324 12.62 13.71 -16.90
C ALA A 324 12.61 13.77 -15.37
N ALA A 325 11.77 14.64 -14.79
CA ALA A 325 11.63 14.76 -13.34
C ALA A 325 11.03 13.49 -12.71
N ILE A 326 10.00 12.91 -13.33
CA ILE A 326 9.41 11.62 -12.90
C ILE A 326 10.47 10.52 -12.87
N VAL A 327 11.25 10.39 -13.95
CA VAL A 327 12.34 9.40 -14.04
C VAL A 327 13.40 9.60 -12.96
N ARG A 328 13.79 10.86 -12.70
CA ARG A 328 14.79 11.18 -11.67
C ARG A 328 14.28 10.91 -10.26
N ALA A 329 13.01 11.23 -9.98
CA ALA A 329 12.39 10.96 -8.69
C ALA A 329 12.35 9.45 -8.40
N ALA A 330 11.93 8.63 -9.37
CA ALA A 330 11.89 7.18 -9.22
C ALA A 330 13.29 6.56 -9.00
N ALA A 331 14.33 7.09 -9.66
CA ALA A 331 15.70 6.62 -9.46
C ALA A 331 16.24 7.03 -8.08
N GLY A 332 16.02 8.29 -7.66
CA GLY A 332 16.50 8.81 -6.38
C GLY A 332 15.86 8.13 -5.16
N ALA A 333 14.56 7.82 -5.23
CA ALA A 333 13.88 7.09 -4.17
C ALA A 333 14.50 5.71 -3.89
N ALA A 334 15.08 5.07 -4.91
CA ALA A 334 15.77 3.79 -4.75
C ALA A 334 17.18 3.95 -4.16
N GLU A 335 17.87 5.05 -4.43
CA GLU A 335 19.16 5.37 -3.82
C GLU A 335 19.00 5.64 -2.31
N ASP A 336 17.98 6.41 -1.93
CA ASP A 336 17.65 6.68 -0.53
C ASP A 336 17.29 5.38 0.21
N ALA A 337 16.42 4.55 -0.37
CA ALA A 337 16.08 3.24 0.18
C ALA A 337 17.29 2.28 0.26
N GLY A 338 18.23 2.37 -0.68
CA GLY A 338 19.48 1.60 -0.67
C GLY A 338 20.42 2.05 0.47
N SER A 339 20.50 3.35 0.73
CA SER A 339 21.32 3.90 1.81
C SER A 339 20.76 3.56 3.20
N GLU A 340 19.43 3.64 3.37
CA GLU A 340 18.75 3.21 4.60
C GLU A 340 18.92 1.70 4.81
N ALA A 341 18.87 0.89 3.74
CA ALA A 341 19.09 -0.55 3.80
C ALA A 341 20.56 -0.92 4.11
N GLU A 342 21.55 -0.13 3.67
CA GLU A 342 22.95 -0.31 4.03
C GLU A 342 23.23 0.06 5.49
N ASP A 343 22.58 1.11 6.01
CA ASP A 343 22.64 1.48 7.44
C ASP A 343 21.95 0.41 8.32
N ASP A 344 20.82 -0.12 7.88
CA ASP A 344 20.12 -1.25 8.53
C ASP A 344 20.93 -2.56 8.44
N ALA A 345 21.63 -2.80 7.33
CA ALA A 345 22.53 -3.95 7.18
C ALA A 345 23.81 -3.81 8.01
N ALA A 346 24.34 -2.59 8.18
CA ALA A 346 25.45 -2.29 9.08
C ALA A 346 25.02 -2.47 10.55
N PHE A 347 23.80 -2.08 10.88
CA PHE A 347 23.17 -2.36 12.18
C PHE A 347 22.98 -3.88 12.40
N ALA A 348 22.45 -4.59 11.40
CA ALA A 348 22.28 -6.05 11.44
C ALA A 348 23.61 -6.82 11.48
N ALA A 349 24.67 -6.34 10.84
CA ALA A 349 26.02 -6.90 10.93
C ALA A 349 26.63 -6.71 12.33
N GLY A 350 26.29 -5.62 13.02
CA GLY A 350 26.58 -5.43 14.44
C GLY A 350 25.87 -6.43 15.35
N VAL A 351 24.66 -6.87 14.97
CA VAL A 351 23.86 -7.90 15.68
C VAL A 351 24.31 -9.33 15.32
N ALA A 352 24.78 -9.57 14.09
CA ALA A 352 25.25 -10.88 13.61
C ALA A 352 26.50 -11.40 14.32
N GLY A 353 27.24 -10.54 15.04
CA GLY A 353 28.29 -10.96 15.98
C GLY A 353 27.78 -11.79 17.17
N VAL A 354 26.47 -11.82 17.42
CA VAL A 354 25.84 -12.54 18.54
C VAL A 354 25.02 -13.76 18.07
N ALA A 355 24.67 -13.85 16.77
CA ALA A 355 23.77 -14.88 16.21
C ALA A 355 24.49 -16.06 15.51
N GLY A 356 25.74 -16.37 15.90
CA GLY A 356 26.50 -17.50 15.34
C GLY A 356 26.09 -18.89 15.83
N ALA A 357 25.01 -19.04 16.62
CA ALA A 357 24.75 -20.26 17.40
C ALA A 357 23.50 -21.08 17.02
N THR A 358 22.65 -20.66 16.08
CA THR A 358 21.33 -21.32 15.88
C THR A 358 21.05 -21.86 14.47
N GLY A 359 21.95 -21.68 13.49
CA GLY A 359 21.93 -22.49 12.26
C GLY A 359 20.67 -22.43 11.39
N TRP A 360 19.92 -21.33 11.39
CA TRP A 360 18.79 -21.07 10.48
C TRP A 360 19.07 -19.86 9.57
N PRO A 361 18.75 -19.91 8.25
CA PRO A 361 18.91 -18.76 7.38
C PRO A 361 17.74 -17.79 7.58
N LEU A 362 18.00 -16.61 8.17
CA LEU A 362 17.04 -15.50 8.17
C LEU A 362 16.97 -14.89 6.77
N ALA A 363 15.86 -15.13 6.08
CA ALA A 363 15.42 -14.31 4.95
C ALA A 363 14.08 -13.67 5.34
N ALA A 364 14.15 -12.62 6.14
CA ALA A 364 13.04 -11.70 6.36
C ALA A 364 13.61 -10.28 6.24
N ARG A 365 13.27 -9.60 5.14
CA ARG A 365 13.57 -8.19 4.89
C ARG A 365 12.27 -7.41 5.12
N GLY A 366 12.29 -6.45 6.05
CA GLY A 366 11.19 -5.54 6.38
C GLY A 366 11.17 -5.17 7.87
N PRO A 367 10.66 -3.98 8.26
CA PRO A 367 10.52 -3.60 9.65
C PRO A 367 9.51 -4.54 10.34
N VAL A 368 9.93 -5.15 11.45
CA VAL A 368 9.06 -5.99 12.28
C VAL A 368 8.05 -5.09 12.99
N VAL A 369 6.86 -4.97 12.41
CA VAL A 369 5.69 -4.37 13.08
C VAL A 369 4.99 -5.47 13.88
N GLY A 370 5.03 -5.36 15.20
CA GLY A 370 4.36 -6.32 16.09
C GLY A 370 2.84 -6.31 15.90
N VAL A 371 2.27 -7.47 15.57
CA VAL A 371 0.82 -7.69 15.51
C VAL A 371 0.38 -8.33 16.82
N ALA A 372 -0.54 -7.69 17.54
CA ALA A 372 -1.29 -8.36 18.62
C ALA A 372 -2.55 -9.00 18.03
N ALA A 373 -2.67 -10.32 18.13
CA ALA A 373 -3.90 -11.04 17.81
C ALA A 373 -4.64 -11.41 19.11
N SER A 374 -5.93 -11.10 19.18
CA SER A 374 -6.84 -11.71 20.16
C SER A 374 -7.25 -13.09 19.65
N VAL A 375 -7.16 -14.10 20.52
CA VAL A 375 -7.81 -15.39 20.33
C VAL A 375 -8.87 -15.50 21.41
N ASP A 376 -10.13 -15.30 21.02
CA ASP A 376 -11.27 -15.65 21.85
C ASP A 376 -12.05 -16.78 21.16
N ASP A 377 -12.50 -17.74 21.97
CA ASP A 377 -12.94 -19.07 21.52
C ASP A 377 -14.42 -19.11 21.10
N ASP A 378 -15.09 -17.95 20.98
CA ASP A 378 -16.44 -17.89 20.42
C ASP A 378 -16.74 -16.57 19.68
N ALA A 379 -17.04 -16.69 18.39
CA ALA A 379 -17.77 -15.75 17.53
C ALA A 379 -17.58 -14.22 17.74
N ARG A 380 -16.51 -13.65 17.16
CA ARG A 380 -16.47 -12.42 16.31
C ARG A 380 -15.03 -11.95 16.11
N LYS A 381 -14.42 -12.26 14.96
CA LYS A 381 -13.11 -11.74 14.57
C LYS A 381 -13.26 -10.32 14.02
N ARG A 382 -12.72 -9.31 14.71
CA ARG A 382 -12.41 -7.99 14.14
C ARG A 382 -10.91 -7.71 14.34
N PRO A 383 -10.14 -7.41 13.29
CA PRO A 383 -8.82 -6.81 13.48
C PRO A 383 -9.01 -5.37 13.99
N LEU A 384 -8.35 -5.02 15.09
CA LEU A 384 -8.08 -3.62 15.44
C LEU A 384 -6.97 -3.13 14.50
N GLY A 385 -7.19 -1.99 13.85
CA GLY A 385 -6.40 -1.49 12.72
C GLY A 385 -4.95 -1.13 13.06
N ILE A 386 -4.12 -1.09 12.02
CA ILE A 386 -2.74 -0.59 12.04
C ILE A 386 -2.80 0.94 12.01
N LEU A 387 -2.33 1.62 13.04
CA LEU A 387 -2.05 3.06 12.98
C LEU A 387 -0.57 3.24 12.64
N GLY A 388 -0.29 3.45 11.35
CA GLY A 388 1.04 3.76 10.85
C GLY A 388 1.36 5.24 11.05
N GLY A 389 2.25 5.56 11.99
CA GLY A 389 2.89 6.87 12.07
C GLY A 389 4.04 6.91 11.06
N GLY A 390 3.80 7.44 9.87
CA GLY A 390 4.85 7.76 8.90
C GLY A 390 5.56 9.05 9.29
N GLY A 391 6.76 8.93 9.86
CA GLY A 391 7.64 10.07 10.12
C GLY A 391 8.88 9.67 10.90
N SER A 392 10.04 10.23 10.55
CA SER A 392 11.33 10.07 11.22
C SER A 392 11.43 10.76 12.59
N ALA A 393 10.30 11.12 13.20
CA ALA A 393 10.25 11.66 14.55
C ALA A 393 10.08 10.51 15.57
N PRO A 394 10.74 10.56 16.74
CA PRO A 394 10.50 9.57 17.79
C PRO A 394 9.00 9.56 18.14
N LEU A 395 8.39 8.38 18.05
CA LEU A 395 6.99 8.15 18.35
C LEU A 395 6.67 8.74 19.73
N ASN A 396 5.77 9.74 19.79
CA ASN A 396 5.33 10.30 21.05
C ASN A 396 4.31 9.35 21.69
N VAL A 397 4.83 8.40 22.46
CA VAL A 397 4.06 7.35 23.14
C VAL A 397 2.92 7.95 23.97
N ASP A 398 3.13 9.09 24.63
CA ASP A 398 2.11 9.71 25.48
C ASP A 398 0.90 10.22 24.68
N ALA A 399 1.13 10.68 23.43
CA ALA A 399 0.08 11.13 22.52
C ALA A 399 -0.72 9.95 21.97
N LEU A 400 -0.04 8.87 21.56
CA LEU A 400 -0.65 7.64 21.05
C LEU A 400 -1.52 6.95 22.13
N VAL A 401 -1.02 6.89 23.35
CA VAL A 401 -1.74 6.33 24.50
C VAL A 401 -2.96 7.18 24.85
N SER A 402 -2.85 8.51 24.78
CA SER A 402 -3.99 9.41 25.03
C SER A 402 -5.09 9.27 23.97
N GLU A 403 -4.72 9.04 22.71
CA GLU A 403 -5.65 8.85 21.59
C GLU A 403 -6.38 7.50 21.69
N MET A 404 -5.66 6.42 22.03
CA MET A 404 -6.26 5.10 22.29
C MET A 404 -7.22 5.10 23.48
N LEU A 405 -6.90 5.82 24.56
CA LEU A 405 -7.76 5.95 25.74
C LEU A 405 -9.01 6.82 25.48
N ALA A 406 -8.94 7.71 24.48
CA ALA A 406 -10.06 8.57 24.09
C ALA A 406 -11.12 7.83 23.25
N GLU A 407 -10.71 6.84 22.43
CA GLU A 407 -11.63 6.07 21.59
C GLU A 407 -12.22 4.83 22.30
N GLU A 408 -11.50 4.20 23.23
CA GLU A 408 -11.96 3.00 23.94
C GLU A 408 -11.66 3.06 25.46
N PRO A 409 -12.60 3.55 26.30
CA PRO A 409 -12.36 3.85 27.73
C PRO A 409 -12.15 2.62 28.64
N HIS A 410 -12.09 1.43 28.07
CA HIS A 410 -11.88 0.15 28.76
C HIS A 410 -10.50 -0.46 28.48
N VAL A 411 -9.67 0.19 27.68
CA VAL A 411 -8.26 -0.17 27.48
C VAL A 411 -7.44 0.37 28.66
N ILE A 412 -6.71 -0.49 29.36
CA ILE A 412 -5.75 -0.06 30.39
C ILE A 412 -4.36 -0.13 29.78
N VAL A 413 -3.76 1.02 29.48
CA VAL A 413 -2.37 1.12 29.06
C VAL A 413 -1.53 1.57 30.25
N ASP A 414 -0.60 0.75 30.71
CA ASP A 414 0.42 1.17 31.68
C ASP A 414 1.68 1.62 30.93
N PRO A 415 2.07 2.91 31.00
CA PRO A 415 3.21 3.44 30.26
C PRO A 415 4.56 2.85 30.69
N GLU A 416 4.67 2.19 31.85
CA GLU A 416 5.92 1.52 32.24
C GLU A 416 6.14 0.18 31.52
N VAL A 417 5.08 -0.48 31.03
CA VAL A 417 5.18 -1.73 30.24
C VAL A 417 5.74 -1.48 28.83
N VAL A 418 5.67 -0.23 28.35
CA VAL A 418 6.21 0.18 27.05
C VAL A 418 7.74 0.26 27.06
N ARG A 419 8.39 0.07 28.22
CA ARG A 419 9.85 0.06 28.33
C ARG A 419 10.38 -1.24 28.92
N GLY A 420 10.44 -2.28 28.08
CA GLY A 420 11.46 -3.32 28.23
C GLY A 420 11.05 -4.75 27.87
N ALA A 421 12.07 -5.48 27.41
CA ALA A 421 12.24 -6.93 27.36
C ALA A 421 11.98 -7.65 26.02
N ASP A 422 13.07 -8.15 25.42
CA ASP A 422 13.09 -9.27 24.47
C ASP A 422 12.45 -10.54 25.08
N MET A 423 11.64 -11.24 24.29
CA MET A 423 11.05 -12.54 24.65
C MET A 423 11.90 -13.68 24.08
N PRO A 424 12.50 -14.57 24.91
CA PRO A 424 13.10 -15.80 24.40
C PRO A 424 12.06 -16.89 24.15
N ASP A 425 12.40 -17.80 23.24
CA ASP A 425 11.64 -19.02 22.91
C ASP A 425 11.20 -19.74 24.19
N THR A 426 9.90 -19.80 24.43
CA THR A 426 9.32 -20.51 25.58
C THR A 426 8.89 -21.90 25.13
N GLU A 427 9.72 -22.91 25.40
CA GLU A 427 9.24 -24.29 25.51
C GLU A 427 8.21 -24.37 26.66
N LEU A 428 7.06 -24.96 26.35
CA LEU A 428 5.87 -25.02 27.21
C LEU A 428 6.03 -26.08 28.32
N GLU A 429 6.52 -25.68 29.50
CA GLU A 429 6.55 -26.56 30.69
C GLU A 429 5.47 -26.21 31.74
N ALA A 430 5.03 -27.22 32.53
CA ALA A 430 4.01 -27.06 33.59
C ALA A 430 4.59 -26.42 34.84
N CYS A 431 3.71 -25.81 35.65
CA CYS A 431 4.05 -25.51 37.04
C CYS A 431 4.41 -26.81 37.79
N SER A 432 5.69 -26.97 38.14
CA SER A 432 6.23 -28.13 38.87
C SER A 432 5.63 -28.35 40.27
N ASN A 433 4.88 -27.37 40.81
CA ASN A 433 4.23 -27.46 42.12
C ASN A 433 2.79 -28.03 42.07
N CYS A 434 2.01 -27.71 41.04
CA CYS A 434 0.61 -28.14 40.95
C CYS A 434 0.24 -28.85 39.64
N GLY A 435 1.18 -28.97 38.70
CA GLY A 435 1.02 -29.73 37.46
C GLY A 435 0.12 -29.10 36.40
N ALA A 436 -0.28 -27.83 36.53
CA ALA A 436 -1.13 -27.17 35.54
C ALA A 436 -0.38 -26.92 34.21
N HIS A 437 -0.93 -27.42 33.09
CA HIS A 437 -0.43 -27.20 31.72
C HIS A 437 -1.45 -26.46 30.83
N LYS A 438 -0.89 -25.55 30.03
CA LYS A 438 -1.44 -24.80 28.87
C LYS A 438 -2.38 -23.61 29.13
N THR A 439 -1.96 -22.49 28.52
CA THR A 439 -2.74 -21.31 28.09
C THR A 439 -3.34 -20.36 29.13
N HIS A 440 -2.83 -20.27 30.36
CA HIS A 440 -3.24 -19.18 31.24
C HIS A 440 -2.12 -18.49 32.02
N LYS A 441 -1.94 -17.21 31.66
CA LYS A 441 -1.72 -16.06 32.55
C LYS A 441 -0.52 -16.19 33.49
N LEU A 442 0.69 -16.04 32.97
CA LEU A 442 1.81 -15.50 33.76
C LEU A 442 1.68 -13.97 33.76
N LEU A 443 1.13 -13.40 34.83
CA LEU A 443 1.25 -11.97 35.09
C LEU A 443 2.69 -11.70 35.52
N TRP A 444 3.43 -10.93 34.73
CA TRP A 444 4.65 -10.29 35.23
C TRP A 444 4.22 -9.20 36.22
N GLY A 445 4.69 -9.32 37.45
CA GLY A 445 4.08 -8.68 38.61
C GLY A 445 4.19 -7.16 38.59
N LEU A 446 3.04 -6.48 38.69
CA LEU A 446 2.95 -5.11 39.20
C LEU A 446 3.00 -5.14 40.74
N PRO A 447 3.82 -4.32 41.40
CA PRO A 447 3.74 -4.15 42.85
C PRO A 447 2.42 -3.48 43.23
N GLY A 448 1.54 -4.19 43.95
CA GLY A 448 0.35 -3.61 44.58
C GLY A 448 -0.97 -3.73 43.81
N ALA A 449 -1.00 -4.42 42.66
CA ALA A 449 -2.25 -4.71 41.96
C ALA A 449 -2.96 -5.95 42.55
N ASP A 450 -4.26 -5.82 42.80
CA ASP A 450 -5.12 -6.94 43.23
C ASP A 450 -5.44 -7.84 42.02
N ALA A 451 -4.78 -8.99 41.96
CA ALA A 451 -4.90 -9.94 40.86
C ALA A 451 -6.32 -10.47 40.64
N GLN A 452 -7.19 -10.39 41.66
CA GLN A 452 -8.57 -10.87 41.57
C GLN A 452 -9.47 -9.84 40.86
N ALA A 453 -9.26 -8.55 41.09
CA ALA A 453 -10.02 -7.47 40.44
C ALA A 453 -9.70 -7.32 38.93
N LEU A 454 -8.49 -7.69 38.51
CA LEU A 454 -8.07 -7.71 37.09
C LEU A 454 -8.60 -8.94 36.33
N ALA A 455 -8.96 -10.01 37.02
CA ALA A 455 -9.50 -11.22 36.40
C ALA A 455 -10.98 -11.10 36.01
N GLU A 456 -11.72 -10.18 36.62
CA GLU A 456 -13.17 -9.99 36.42
C GLU A 456 -13.53 -8.98 35.30
N ARG A 457 -12.54 -8.33 34.68
CA ARG A 457 -12.75 -7.36 33.60
C ARG A 457 -12.25 -7.95 32.28
N GLU A 458 -13.17 -8.25 31.36
CA GLU A 458 -12.85 -8.67 29.99
C GLU A 458 -13.32 -7.62 28.97
N PRO A 459 -12.54 -7.36 27.89
CA PRO A 459 -11.19 -7.85 27.58
C PRO A 459 -10.08 -6.88 28.04
N VAL A 460 -8.90 -7.41 28.41
CA VAL A 460 -7.67 -6.63 28.67
C VAL A 460 -6.66 -6.90 27.55
N ILE A 461 -6.27 -5.85 26.82
CA ILE A 461 -5.26 -5.90 25.74
C ILE A 461 -3.92 -5.41 26.30
N PHE A 462 -2.83 -6.14 26.06
CA PHE A 462 -1.46 -5.68 26.35
C PHE A 462 -0.74 -5.35 25.04
N ALA A 463 -0.12 -4.17 24.98
CA ALA A 463 0.78 -3.74 23.91
C ALA A 463 2.19 -3.52 24.50
N GLY A 464 3.21 -4.14 23.93
CA GLY A 464 4.61 -3.97 24.34
C GLY A 464 5.50 -3.67 23.14
N CYS A 465 6.43 -2.74 23.28
CA CYS A 465 7.43 -2.36 22.28
C CYS A 465 8.82 -2.79 22.78
N LEU A 466 9.63 -3.42 21.91
CA LEU A 466 10.93 -3.99 22.28
C LEU A 466 12.05 -2.94 22.18
N VAL A 467 12.89 -2.83 23.22
CA VAL A 467 14.15 -2.06 23.22
C VAL A 467 15.28 -2.96 23.77
N PRO A 468 16.42 -3.15 23.07
CA PRO A 468 17.50 -4.02 23.54
C PRO A 468 18.33 -3.41 24.69
N GLY A 469 18.67 -4.20 25.72
CA GLY A 469 19.74 -3.87 26.69
C GLY A 469 19.42 -3.86 28.20
N ALA A 470 18.34 -4.49 28.68
CA ALA A 470 17.97 -4.47 30.12
C ALA A 470 18.50 -5.69 30.95
N PRO A 471 18.76 -5.52 32.27
CA PRO A 471 19.26 -6.57 33.17
C PRO A 471 18.21 -7.68 33.50
N PRO A 472 18.60 -8.83 34.08
CA PRO A 472 17.77 -10.04 34.10
C PRO A 472 16.61 -10.03 35.11
N TRP A 473 15.41 -10.37 34.58
CA TRP A 473 14.16 -10.95 35.12
C TRP A 473 13.56 -10.48 36.47
N PRO A 474 12.30 -10.01 36.51
CA PRO A 474 11.55 -9.87 37.75
C PRO A 474 11.04 -11.22 38.31
N ASP A 475 10.79 -11.26 39.62
CA ASP A 475 10.19 -12.38 40.35
C ASP A 475 8.84 -12.81 39.72
N ARG A 476 8.59 -14.12 39.58
CA ARG A 476 7.37 -14.68 38.94
C ARG A 476 6.41 -15.25 39.98
N GLN A 477 5.08 -15.19 39.77
CA GLN A 477 4.07 -15.81 40.65
C GLN A 477 3.06 -16.66 39.88
N CYS A 478 2.77 -17.88 40.36
CA CYS A 478 1.69 -18.72 39.82
C CYS A 478 0.33 -18.20 40.29
N VAL A 479 -0.59 -17.94 39.37
CA VAL A 479 -1.93 -17.40 39.69
C VAL A 479 -2.81 -18.45 40.38
N GLN A 480 -2.60 -19.74 40.10
CA GLN A 480 -3.45 -20.80 40.64
C GLN A 480 -3.07 -21.25 42.05
N CYS A 481 -1.79 -21.28 42.39
CA CYS A 481 -1.33 -21.71 43.72
C CYS A 481 -0.59 -20.62 44.51
N GLY A 482 -0.40 -19.44 43.93
CA GLY A 482 0.25 -18.31 44.58
C GLY A 482 1.77 -18.45 44.77
N ARG A 483 2.39 -19.55 44.33
CA ARG A 483 3.84 -19.78 44.51
C ARG A 483 4.66 -18.73 43.77
N ARG A 484 5.65 -18.14 44.44
CA ARG A 484 6.57 -17.15 43.87
C ARG A 484 7.95 -17.76 43.64
N TRP A 485 8.60 -17.40 42.54
CA TRP A 485 9.99 -17.72 42.24
C TRP A 485 10.80 -16.44 42.19
N ARG A 486 11.93 -16.43 42.89
CA ARG A 486 12.87 -15.30 42.86
C ARG A 486 13.87 -15.47 41.73
N SER A 487 14.30 -14.35 41.14
CA SER A 487 15.32 -14.36 40.09
C SER A 487 16.60 -15.09 40.58
N GLY A 488 16.98 -16.20 39.93
CA GLY A 488 18.23 -16.91 40.20
C GLY A 488 18.16 -18.18 41.07
N GLU A 489 16.97 -18.64 41.50
CA GLU A 489 16.84 -19.95 42.15
C GLU A 489 16.71 -21.09 41.10
N PRO A 490 17.46 -22.20 41.22
CA PRO A 490 17.30 -23.36 40.33
C PRO A 490 15.97 -24.08 40.62
N GLU A 491 15.28 -24.51 39.57
CA GLU A 491 14.09 -25.37 39.69
C GLU A 491 14.48 -26.74 40.24
N VAL A 492 14.10 -27.01 41.50
CA VAL A 492 14.18 -28.37 42.04
C VAL A 492 12.92 -29.11 41.61
N ALA A 493 13.06 -30.01 40.63
CA ALA A 493 12.02 -30.98 40.29
C ALA A 493 11.75 -31.87 41.52
N GLY A 494 10.69 -31.56 42.25
CA GLY A 494 10.26 -32.31 43.43
C GLY A 494 9.68 -33.66 43.02
N GLY A 495 10.54 -34.68 42.96
CA GLY A 495 10.12 -36.07 42.92
C GLY A 495 9.38 -36.48 44.21
N SER A 496 8.42 -37.38 44.04
CA SER A 496 7.68 -38.08 45.09
C SER A 496 8.57 -38.58 46.24
N GLY A 497 8.20 -38.27 47.48
CA GLY A 497 8.82 -38.86 48.67
C GLY A 497 8.15 -38.40 49.95
N GLY A 498 7.32 -39.28 50.54
CA GLY A 498 6.75 -39.07 51.86
C GLY A 498 7.78 -39.22 52.99
N ALA A 499 7.50 -38.60 54.13
CA ALA A 499 7.97 -39.04 55.44
C ALA A 499 7.02 -38.52 56.53
N ASP A 500 6.48 -39.48 57.27
CA ASP A 500 5.66 -39.38 58.47
C ASP A 500 6.30 -38.55 59.60
N ALA A 501 5.44 -37.92 60.43
CA ALA A 501 5.55 -38.00 61.90
C ALA A 501 4.28 -37.47 62.60
N SER A 502 3.42 -38.44 62.97
CA SER A 502 2.73 -38.59 64.27
C SER A 502 2.13 -37.39 65.02
N GLY A 503 0.79 -37.40 65.10
CA GLY A 503 -0.01 -36.70 66.12
C GLY A 503 -1.41 -37.34 66.26
N ARG A 504 -1.64 -38.00 67.39
CA ARG A 504 -2.76 -38.88 67.79
C ARG A 504 -4.19 -38.29 67.83
N ALA A 505 -5.16 -39.19 67.55
CA ALA A 505 -6.38 -39.56 68.31
C ALA A 505 -7.79 -39.03 67.89
N GLY A 506 -8.74 -39.99 67.86
CA GLY A 506 -10.21 -39.86 67.92
C GLY A 506 -10.91 -40.40 66.65
N GLU A 507 -11.32 -41.67 66.58
CA GLU A 507 -12.70 -42.17 66.89
C GLU A 507 -13.79 -41.40 66.10
N GLY A 508 -14.70 -41.98 65.31
CA GLY A 508 -15.08 -43.36 65.01
C GLY A 508 -16.32 -43.32 64.09
N THR A 509 -16.51 -44.41 63.33
CA THR A 509 -17.76 -45.02 62.86
C THR A 509 -18.92 -44.17 62.30
N ASP A 510 -19.26 -44.51 61.04
CA ASP A 510 -20.58 -44.88 60.53
C ASP A 510 -21.77 -43.92 60.64
N GLY A 511 -22.40 -43.64 59.49
CA GLY A 511 -23.80 -43.26 59.41
C GLY A 511 -24.14 -42.40 58.19
N GLU A 512 -24.61 -43.09 57.13
CA GLU A 512 -25.52 -42.68 56.04
C GLU A 512 -25.39 -41.30 55.36
#